data_AF-A0A6G0RLX3-F1
#
_entry.id   AF-A0A6G0RLX3-F1
#
_cell.length_a   1.000
_cell.length_b   1.000
_cell.length_c   1.000
_cell.angle_alpha   90.00
_cell.angle_beta   90.00
_cell.angle_gamma   90.00
#
_symmetry.space_group_name_H-M   'P 1'
#
loop_
_entity.id
_entity.type
_entity.pdbx_description
1 polymer ?
#
loop_
_entity_poly.entity_id
_entity_poly.type
_entity_poly.pdbx_seq_one_letter_code
_entity_poly.pdbx_strand_id
1 'polypeptide(L)'
;MSTSPWASPIVVIIKKNGVDIRLCIDYRLVNSLTRLKIYPMPPINDLLEDLDKVLWYCSLDMASGFWVVTMTDRARAISAFITPFGLFEWN
;
A
#
# COMPACT_ATOMS: atom_id res chain seq x y z
N MET A 1 -1.67 -15.28 14.21
CA MET A 1 -0.30 -15.68 13.82
C MET A 1 -0.44 -16.33 12.45
N SER A 2 0.31 -15.86 11.46
CA SER A 2 0.27 -16.43 10.11
C SER A 2 1.01 -17.77 10.09
N THR A 3 0.60 -18.67 9.19
CA THR A 3 1.30 -19.92 8.84
C THR A 3 1.81 -19.88 7.40
N SER A 4 1.87 -18.68 6.80
CA SER A 4 2.31 -18.49 5.42
C SER A 4 3.74 -18.99 5.22
N PRO A 5 4.05 -19.59 4.04
CA PRO A 5 5.43 -19.91 3.67
C PRO A 5 6.27 -18.67 3.31
N TRP A 6 5.65 -17.48 3.25
CA TRP A 6 6.34 -16.21 2.96
C TRP A 6 6.66 -15.45 4.26
N ALA A 7 7.79 -14.75 4.25
CA ALA A 7 8.20 -13.90 5.36
C ALA A 7 9.06 -12.72 4.87
N SER A 8 8.47 -11.54 4.79
CA SER A 8 9.20 -10.28 4.58
C SER A 8 9.66 -9.67 5.91
N PRO A 9 10.90 -9.16 6.03
CA PRO A 9 11.36 -8.54 7.26
C PRO A 9 10.71 -7.16 7.47
N ILE A 10 10.60 -6.75 8.73
CA ILE A 10 10.16 -5.40 9.11
C ILE A 10 11.34 -4.44 9.30
N VAL A 11 11.08 -3.17 9.01
CA VAL A 11 11.95 -2.02 9.28
C VAL A 11 11.13 -1.02 10.07
N VAL A 12 11.64 -0.62 11.24
CA VAL A 12 10.97 0.33 12.12
C VAL A 12 11.62 1.70 11.94
N ILE A 13 10.83 2.72 11.61
CA ILE A 13 11.30 4.07 11.35
C ILE A 13 10.59 5.05 12.29
N ILE A 14 11.34 5.94 12.94
CA ILE A 14 10.77 7.03 13.73
C ILE A 14 10.41 8.17 12.77
N LYS A 15 9.16 8.64 12.80
CA LYS A 15 8.74 9.78 11.99
C LYS A 15 9.48 11.05 12.43
N LYS A 16 9.48 12.07 11.56
CA LYS A 16 10.11 13.37 11.83
C LYS A 16 9.60 14.06 13.12
N ASN A 17 8.39 13.74 13.59
CA ASN A 17 7.85 14.27 14.84
C ASN A 17 8.47 13.65 16.10
N GLY A 18 9.36 12.65 15.97
CA GLY A 18 10.13 12.07 17.08
C GLY A 18 9.33 11.13 18.00
N VAL A 19 8.00 11.05 17.84
CA VAL A 19 7.10 10.28 18.69
C VAL A 19 6.45 9.12 17.93
N ASP A 20 6.02 9.37 16.69
CA ASP A 20 5.32 8.33 15.94
C ASP A 20 6.29 7.34 15.31
N ILE A 21 5.90 6.07 15.32
CA ILE A 21 6.62 4.99 14.67
C ILE A 21 5.91 4.64 13.35
N ARG A 22 6.69 4.40 12.29
CA ARG A 22 6.25 3.77 11.05
C ARG A 22 6.84 2.38 10.96
N LEU A 23 5.97 1.38 10.96
CA LEU A 23 6.32 0.02 10.58
C LEU A 23 6.35 -0.05 9.05
N CYS A 24 7.51 -0.37 8.48
CA CYS A 24 7.69 -0.59 7.06
C CYS A 24 8.02 -2.06 6.83
N ILE A 25 7.36 -2.71 5.88
CA ILE A 25 7.67 -4.08 5.50
C ILE A 25 8.53 -4.04 4.23
N ASP A 26 9.64 -4.76 4.23
CA ASP A 26 10.52 -4.83 3.07
C ASP A 26 9.97 -5.83 2.05
N TYR A 27 9.16 -5.31 1.12
CA TYR A 27 8.61 -6.07 0.00
C TYR A 27 9.48 -6.02 -1.26
N ARG A 28 10.76 -5.62 -1.21
CA ARG A 28 11.58 -5.50 -2.44
C ARG A 28 11.60 -6.79 -3.27
N LEU A 29 11.77 -7.94 -2.62
CA LEU A 29 11.72 -9.25 -3.29
C LEU A 29 10.31 -9.61 -3.78
N VAL A 30 9.28 -9.38 -2.95
CA VAL A 30 7.89 -9.64 -3.35
C VAL A 30 7.51 -8.80 -4.57
N ASN A 31 7.91 -7.54 -4.59
CA ASN A 31 7.65 -6.61 -5.68
C ASN A 31 8.36 -7.00 -6.97
N SER A 32 9.58 -7.58 -6.92
CA SER A 32 10.28 -8.05 -8.12
C SER A 32 9.66 -9.32 -8.71
N LEU A 33 9.02 -10.15 -7.88
CA LEU A 33 8.28 -11.35 -8.31
C LEU A 33 6.84 -11.04 -8.76
N THR A 34 6.32 -9.85 -8.40
CA THR A 34 4.95 -9.47 -8.69
C THR A 34 4.81 -8.88 -10.08
N ARG A 35 3.89 -9.42 -10.87
CA ARG A 35 3.55 -8.85 -12.18
C ARG A 35 2.88 -7.49 -11.99
N LEU A 36 3.50 -6.44 -12.54
CA LEU A 36 2.92 -5.11 -12.54
C LEU A 36 1.61 -5.10 -13.34
N LYS A 37 0.52 -4.67 -12.71
CA LYS A 37 -0.73 -4.37 -13.40
C LYS A 37 -0.74 -2.88 -13.73
N ILE A 38 -0.63 -2.57 -15.02
CA ILE A 38 -0.66 -1.19 -15.50
C ILE A 38 -2.12 -0.78 -15.62
N TYR A 39 -2.51 0.22 -14.84
CA TYR A 39 -3.77 0.94 -15.03
C TYR A 39 -3.43 2.24 -15.75
N PRO A 40 -3.83 2.41 -17.02
CA PRO A 40 -3.51 3.62 -17.76
C PRO A 40 -4.20 4.81 -17.08
N MET A 41 -3.38 5.75 -16.62
CA MET A 41 -3.86 7.05 -16.15
C MET A 41 -3.99 7.96 -17.37
N PRO A 42 -5.11 8.69 -17.52
CA PRO A 42 -5.25 9.65 -18.62
C PRO A 42 -4.17 10.74 -18.51
N PRO A 43 -3.78 11.34 -19.65
CA PRO A 43 -2.92 12.52 -19.66
C PRO A 43 -3.48 13.63 -18.79
N ILE A 44 -2.58 14.40 -18.16
CA ILE A 44 -3.00 15.49 -17.28
C ILE A 44 -3.78 16.57 -18.02
N ASN A 45 -3.48 16.82 -19.29
CA ASN A 45 -4.20 17.82 -20.10
C ASN A 45 -5.66 17.42 -20.30
N ASP A 46 -5.93 16.16 -20.64
CA ASP A 46 -7.28 15.64 -20.82
C ASP A 46 -8.10 15.79 -19.52
N LEU A 47 -7.47 15.51 -18.36
CA LEU A 47 -8.10 15.72 -17.05
C LEU A 47 -8.40 17.20 -16.76
N LEU A 48 -7.54 18.12 -17.20
CA LEU A 48 -7.69 19.56 -16.95
C LEU A 48 -8.74 20.21 -17.87
N GLU A 49 -8.85 19.78 -19.12
CA GLU A 49 -9.87 20.27 -20.06
C GLU A 49 -11.29 20.01 -19.57
N ASP A 50 -11.51 18.89 -18.90
CA ASP A 50 -12.81 18.56 -18.30
C ASP A 50 -13.09 19.36 -17.03
N LEU A 51 -12.04 19.74 -16.29
CA LEU A 51 -12.18 20.58 -15.12
C LEU A 51 -12.56 22.01 -15.52
N ASP A 52 -11.92 22.62 -16.53
CA ASP A 52 -12.15 24.02 -16.95
C ASP A 52 -13.61 24.37 -17.28
N LYS A 53 -14.45 23.36 -17.56
CA LYS A 53 -15.89 23.51 -17.83
C LYS A 53 -16.76 23.57 -16.56
N VAL A 54 -16.18 23.45 -15.36
CA VAL A 54 -16.90 23.31 -14.09
C VAL A 54 -16.64 24.52 -13.19
N LEU A 55 -17.69 25.05 -12.55
CA LEU A 55 -17.62 26.24 -11.69
C LEU A 55 -17.13 25.95 -10.25
N TRP A 56 -17.31 24.71 -9.77
CA TRP A 56 -17.00 24.30 -8.40
C TRP A 56 -16.30 22.95 -8.39
N TYR A 57 -15.26 22.84 -7.57
CA TYR A 57 -14.49 21.61 -7.40
C TYR A 57 -14.54 21.13 -5.96
N CYS A 58 -14.55 19.82 -5.77
CA CYS A 58 -14.39 19.17 -4.48
C CYS A 58 -13.23 18.19 -4.57
N SER A 59 -12.22 18.38 -3.72
CA SER A 59 -11.13 17.42 -3.56
C SER A 59 -11.45 16.49 -2.40
N LEU A 60 -11.55 15.19 -2.67
CA LEU A 60 -11.74 14.16 -1.68
C LEU A 60 -10.43 13.38 -1.53
N ASP A 61 -9.94 13.24 -0.30
CA ASP A 61 -8.76 12.44 -0.01
C ASP A 61 -9.14 11.11 0.64
N MET A 62 -8.64 10.01 0.08
CA MET A 62 -8.79 8.68 0.65
C MET A 62 -7.55 8.33 1.48
N ALA A 63 -7.30 9.09 2.55
CA ALA A 63 -6.09 9.04 3.38
C ALA A 63 -5.71 7.64 3.93
N SER A 64 -6.66 6.70 3.95
CA SER A 64 -6.49 5.31 4.43
C SER A 64 -6.92 4.27 3.40
N GLY A 65 -6.87 4.60 2.10
CA GLY A 65 -7.41 3.75 1.05
C GLY A 65 -6.87 2.32 1.02
N PHE A 66 -5.59 2.14 1.36
CA PHE A 66 -4.97 0.82 1.45
C PHE A 66 -5.59 -0.10 2.51
N TRP A 67 -6.18 0.46 3.57
CA TRP A 67 -6.77 -0.32 4.67
C TRP A 67 -8.23 -0.70 4.44
N VAL A 68 -8.89 -0.04 3.49
CA VAL A 68 -10.31 -0.26 3.19
C VAL A 68 -10.50 -1.41 2.20
N VAL A 69 -9.53 -1.62 1.31
CA VAL A 69 -9.60 -2.65 0.28
C VAL A 69 -9.08 -3.97 0.83
N THR A 70 -9.93 -5.00 0.83
CA THR A 70 -9.56 -6.34 1.31
C THR A 70 -8.60 -7.04 0.36
N MET A 71 -7.69 -7.83 0.93
CA MET A 71 -6.73 -8.61 0.16
C MET A 71 -7.32 -9.97 -0.22
N THR A 72 -7.00 -10.47 -1.42
CA THR A 72 -7.26 -11.89 -1.76
C THR A 72 -6.44 -12.81 -0.86
N ASP A 73 -6.90 -14.03 -0.57
CA ASP A 73 -6.17 -15.00 0.28
C ASP A 73 -4.72 -15.22 -0.17
N ARG A 74 -4.49 -15.30 -1.49
CA ARG A 74 -3.15 -15.40 -2.06
C ARG A 74 -2.27 -14.20 -1.71
N ALA A 75 -2.82 -13.00 -1.82
CA ALA A 75 -2.11 -11.77 -1.54
C ALA A 75 -1.80 -11.63 -0.05
N ARG A 76 -2.72 -12.06 0.83
CA ARG A 76 -2.49 -12.12 2.29
C ARG A 76 -1.30 -13.01 2.63
N ALA A 77 -1.25 -14.22 2.06
CA ALA A 77 -0.14 -15.12 2.28
C ALA A 77 1.20 -14.51 1.82
N ILE A 78 1.24 -13.91 0.64
CA ILE A 78 2.46 -13.26 0.10
C ILE A 78 2.89 -12.05 0.94
N SER A 79 1.93 -11.33 1.52
CA SER A 79 2.17 -10.13 2.33
C SER A 79 2.52 -10.45 3.79
N ALA A 80 2.76 -11.71 4.12
CA ALA A 80 3.20 -12.11 5.44
C ALA A 80 4.58 -11.52 5.77
N PHE A 81 4.73 -11.06 7.02
CA PHE A 81 5.93 -10.41 7.52
C PHE A 81 6.35 -10.96 8.88
N ILE A 82 7.65 -11.02 9.09
CA ILE A 82 8.26 -11.56 10.31
C ILE A 82 8.74 -10.44 11.22
N THR A 83 8.43 -10.61 12.51
CA THR A 83 8.87 -9.74 13.59
C THR A 83 9.55 -10.60 14.67
N PRO A 84 10.27 -9.98 15.62
CA PRO A 84 10.78 -10.70 16.80
C PRO A 84 9.68 -11.41 17.63
N PHE A 85 8.42 -11.00 17.47
CA PHE A 85 7.27 -11.56 18.18
C PHE A 85 6.51 -12.64 17.40
N GLY A 86 6.94 -12.93 16.16
CA GLY A 86 6.34 -13.96 15.31
C GLY A 86 5.98 -13.49 13.90
N LEU A 87 5.28 -14.38 13.19
CA LEU A 87 4.81 -14.18 11.82
C LEU A 87 3.37 -13.63 11.80
N PHE A 88 3.16 -12.57 11.03
CA PHE A 88 1.89 -11.89 10.87
C PHE A 88 1.59 -11.67 9.38
N GLU A 89 0.33 -11.48 9.03
CA GLU A 89 -0.11 -11.19 7.66
C GLU A 89 -1.22 -10.14 7.70
N TRP A 90 -1.46 -9.48 6.57
CA TRP A 90 -2.56 -8.53 6.41
C TRP A 90 -3.89 -9.26 6.15
N ASN A 91 -5.01 -8.57 6.41
CA ASN A 91 -6.37 -9.07 6.18
C ASN A 91 -6.95 -8.56 4.85
#